data_AF-K2BEW2-F1
#
_entry.id   AF-K2BEW2-F1
#
_cell.length_a   1.000
_cell.length_b   1.000
_cell.length_c   1.000
_cell.angle_alpha   90.00
_cell.angle_beta   90.00
_cell.angle_gamma   90.00
#
_symmetry.space_group_name_H-M   'P 1'
#
loop_
_entity.id
_entity.type
_entity.pdbx_description
1 polymer ?
#
loop_
_entity_poly.entity_id
_entity_poly.type
_entity_poly.pdbx_seq_one_letter_code
_entity_poly.pdbx_strand_id
1 'polypeptide(L)'
;MYGNEYFIMVSRRAWLLLVFLALSMVVAAPAYAELACNVCHGMPPLDSAAGGRQPASGAFKGNHQRHSSDSVNSCIPCHGSAVSSYNAAHRGTGSKSVIKITWALNNYSIGHNLAAYSRGTFFNQTTVPPNPLGTCSNVNCHFENSTPDWGTANFVSPTDCDMCHGAPPSGASSGAAGSHAKHDTYYPGVTNCQKCHPNNTTFQHATSAGNRPLAISFAVAPNNGSGVYSGPLNDYLPSQANTFGNCTATYCHSNGKKVLGNFSSNMVASWGGSLTCKGCHKSDNASADIMATGSHGRHVNASKHYTISC
;
A
#
# COMPACT_ATOMS: atom_id res chain seq x y z
N MET A 1 38.47 57.87 -67.16
CA MET A 1 38.42 56.94 -66.00
C MET A 1 36.96 56.66 -65.66
N TYR A 2 36.31 55.71 -66.34
CA TYR A 2 34.94 55.27 -66.04
C TYR A 2 34.89 53.78 -66.35
N GLY A 3 35.19 52.94 -65.36
CA GLY A 3 35.31 51.50 -65.61
C GLY A 3 35.50 50.62 -64.39
N ASN A 4 35.06 51.06 -63.20
CA ASN A 4 35.28 50.26 -61.98
C ASN A 4 34.06 50.13 -61.04
N GLU A 5 32.96 50.84 -61.32
CA GLU A 5 31.79 50.85 -60.41
C GLU A 5 30.81 49.69 -60.69
N TYR A 6 30.72 49.24 -61.95
CA TYR A 6 29.78 48.18 -62.34
C TYR A 6 30.23 46.76 -61.93
N PHE A 7 31.54 46.52 -61.79
CA PHE A 7 32.05 45.19 -61.41
C PHE A 7 31.86 44.89 -59.91
N ILE A 8 31.91 45.92 -59.06
CA ILE A 8 31.76 45.80 -57.60
C ILE A 8 30.28 45.58 -57.20
N MET A 9 29.32 46.14 -57.93
CA MET A 9 27.88 45.97 -57.64
C MET A 9 27.35 44.57 -58.00
N VAL A 10 27.86 43.95 -59.07
CA VAL A 10 27.45 42.58 -59.46
C VAL A 10 27.98 41.54 -58.46
N SER A 11 29.20 41.75 -57.93
CA SER A 11 29.78 40.81 -56.95
C SER A 11 29.03 40.85 -55.60
N ARG A 12 28.62 42.04 -55.12
CA ARG A 12 27.83 42.17 -53.88
C ARG A 12 26.45 41.51 -53.95
N ARG A 13 25.77 41.61 -55.09
CA ARG A 13 24.46 40.97 -55.30
C ARG A 13 24.57 39.45 -55.41
N ALA A 14 25.60 38.95 -56.08
CA ALA A 14 25.89 37.52 -56.15
C ALA A 14 26.27 36.92 -54.78
N TRP A 15 27.04 37.65 -53.97
CA TRP A 15 27.37 37.26 -52.60
C TRP A 15 26.14 37.25 -51.68
N LEU A 16 25.27 38.25 -51.77
CA LEU A 16 24.02 38.27 -51.01
C LEU A 16 23.11 37.10 -51.40
N LEU A 17 22.98 36.79 -52.69
CA LEU A 17 22.21 35.63 -53.17
C LEU A 17 22.79 34.29 -52.69
N LEU A 18 24.12 34.14 -52.68
CA LEU A 18 24.78 32.94 -52.16
C LEU A 18 24.62 32.79 -50.64
N VAL A 19 24.64 33.89 -49.89
CA VAL A 19 24.38 33.87 -48.44
C VAL A 19 22.91 33.52 -48.15
N PHE A 20 21.95 34.06 -48.91
CA PHE A 20 20.54 33.67 -48.79
C PHE A 20 20.28 32.22 -49.21
N LEU A 21 21.01 31.70 -50.20
CA LEU A 21 20.92 30.29 -50.60
C LEU A 21 21.56 29.36 -49.55
N ALA A 22 22.67 29.77 -48.92
CA ALA A 22 23.28 29.05 -47.82
C ALA A 22 22.41 29.05 -46.54
N LEU A 23 21.71 30.16 -46.26
CA LEU A 23 20.76 30.24 -45.14
C LEU A 23 19.45 29.47 -45.38
N SER A 24 19.10 29.16 -46.63
CA SER A 24 17.91 28.35 -46.94
C SER A 24 18.17 26.84 -46.93
N MET A 25 19.43 26.42 -46.79
CA MET A 25 19.83 25.02 -46.56
C MET A 25 19.91 24.66 -45.06
N VAL A 26 19.17 25.35 -44.19
CA VAL A 26 18.89 24.83 -42.86
C VAL A 26 18.03 23.58 -43.05
N VAL A 27 18.71 22.43 -43.09
CA VAL A 27 18.09 21.11 -43.06
C VAL A 27 17.30 21.07 -41.76
N ALA A 28 15.98 21.24 -41.85
CA ALA A 28 15.10 21.00 -40.73
C ALA A 28 15.40 19.58 -40.25
N ALA A 29 15.94 19.46 -39.03
CA ALA A 29 16.07 18.15 -38.41
C ALA A 29 14.70 17.47 -38.49
N PRO A 30 14.64 16.17 -38.79
CA PRO A 30 13.36 15.47 -38.86
C PRO A 30 12.64 15.68 -37.53
N ALA A 31 11.53 16.42 -37.58
CA ALA A 31 10.64 16.59 -36.46
C ALA A 31 9.84 15.29 -36.31
N TYR A 32 10.47 14.27 -35.72
CA TYR A 32 9.70 13.14 -35.22
C TYR A 32 8.88 13.66 -34.05
N ALA A 33 7.55 13.55 -34.14
CA ALA A 33 6.73 13.64 -32.95
C ALA A 33 7.25 12.57 -31.99
N GLU A 34 7.80 12.98 -30.85
CA GLU A 34 8.24 12.06 -29.83
C GLU A 34 7.03 11.23 -29.41
N LEU A 35 7.03 9.95 -29.79
CA LEU A 35 5.91 9.05 -29.54
C LEU A 35 5.80 8.89 -28.01
N ALA A 36 4.81 9.49 -27.38
CA ALA A 36 4.67 9.39 -25.92
C ALA A 36 4.11 8.02 -25.50
N CYS A 37 4.39 7.61 -24.25
CA CYS A 37 3.93 6.32 -23.70
C CYS A 37 2.41 6.13 -23.79
N ASN A 38 1.65 7.22 -23.66
CA ASN A 38 0.18 7.19 -23.66
C ASN A 38 -0.44 6.99 -25.05
N VAL A 39 0.34 7.11 -26.14
CA VAL A 39 -0.18 7.10 -27.51
C VAL A 39 -0.73 5.72 -27.91
N CYS A 40 -0.21 4.64 -27.35
CA CYS A 40 -0.61 3.28 -27.77
C CYS A 40 -1.51 2.53 -26.78
N HIS A 41 -1.38 2.77 -25.47
CA HIS A 41 -2.08 1.98 -24.45
C HIS A 41 -2.48 2.77 -23.19
N GLY A 42 -2.34 4.10 -23.20
CA GLY A 42 -2.49 4.92 -21.99
C GLY A 42 -1.28 4.82 -21.05
N MET A 43 -1.25 5.69 -20.04
CA MET A 43 -0.21 5.73 -19.01
C MET A 43 -0.87 5.86 -17.64
N PRO A 44 -0.90 4.79 -16.82
CA PRO A 44 -0.40 3.44 -17.12
C PRO A 44 -1.23 2.71 -18.19
N PRO A 45 -0.77 1.55 -18.71
CA PRO A 45 -1.59 0.72 -19.58
C PRO A 45 -2.98 0.46 -19.01
N LEU A 46 -4.01 0.56 -19.84
CA LEU A 46 -5.37 0.25 -19.41
C LEU A 46 -5.55 -1.25 -19.21
N ASP A 47 -6.22 -1.64 -18.12
CA ASP A 47 -6.53 -3.04 -17.85
C ASP A 47 -7.89 -3.41 -18.47
N SER A 48 -7.93 -4.55 -19.14
CA SER A 48 -9.14 -5.04 -19.81
C SER A 48 -10.02 -5.80 -18.83
N ALA A 49 -11.19 -5.25 -18.52
CA ALA A 49 -12.22 -5.91 -17.73
C ALA A 49 -12.71 -7.23 -18.38
N ALA A 50 -12.59 -7.35 -19.71
CA ALA A 50 -12.99 -8.54 -20.46
C ALA A 50 -11.86 -9.58 -20.61
N GLY A 51 -10.67 -9.34 -20.06
CA GLY A 51 -9.55 -10.29 -20.06
C GLY A 51 -8.82 -10.48 -21.41
N GLY A 52 -9.23 -9.79 -22.47
CA GLY A 52 -8.57 -9.79 -23.79
C GLY A 52 -7.97 -8.44 -24.16
N ARG A 53 -7.19 -8.38 -25.25
CA ARG A 53 -6.73 -7.10 -25.82
C ARG A 53 -7.93 -6.36 -26.45
N GLN A 54 -8.10 -5.09 -26.14
CA GLN A 54 -9.13 -4.20 -26.67
C GLN A 54 -8.49 -3.23 -27.66
N PRO A 55 -8.63 -3.44 -28.98
CA PRO A 55 -7.96 -2.60 -29.99
C PRO A 55 -8.35 -1.12 -29.92
N ALA A 56 -9.60 -0.83 -29.55
CA ALA A 56 -10.13 0.54 -29.51
C ALA A 56 -9.52 1.41 -28.41
N SER A 57 -9.19 0.81 -27.25
CA SER A 57 -8.63 1.54 -26.10
C SER A 57 -7.15 1.23 -25.87
N GLY A 58 -6.60 0.21 -26.54
CA GLY A 58 -5.27 -0.32 -26.25
C GLY A 58 -5.21 -1.13 -24.95
N ALA A 59 -6.33 -1.36 -24.26
CA ALA A 59 -6.36 -2.10 -23.00
C ALA A 59 -6.04 -3.59 -23.19
N PHE A 60 -5.47 -4.23 -22.18
CA PHE A 60 -5.20 -5.68 -22.19
C PHE A 60 -5.29 -6.26 -20.78
N LYS A 61 -5.38 -7.59 -20.65
CA LYS A 61 -5.47 -8.23 -19.34
C LYS A 61 -4.21 -7.94 -18.52
N GLY A 62 -4.41 -7.49 -17.29
CA GLY A 62 -3.35 -7.09 -16.36
C GLY A 62 -3.96 -6.37 -15.16
N ASN A 63 -3.09 -5.84 -14.31
CA ASN A 63 -3.47 -5.02 -13.14
C ASN A 63 -2.61 -3.74 -13.07
N HIS A 64 -2.20 -3.17 -14.20
CA HIS A 64 -1.32 -1.99 -14.27
C HIS A 64 -1.93 -0.78 -13.54
N GLN A 65 -3.24 -0.54 -13.71
CA GLN A 65 -3.92 0.63 -13.14
C GLN A 65 -3.94 0.61 -11.60
N ARG A 66 -3.62 -0.52 -10.96
CA ARG A 66 -3.44 -0.65 -9.52
C ARG A 66 -2.00 -0.66 -9.04
N HIS A 67 -1.05 -0.95 -9.94
CA HIS A 67 0.37 -1.07 -9.62
C HIS A 67 1.22 0.10 -10.10
N SER A 68 0.67 0.98 -10.95
CA SER A 68 1.37 2.09 -11.56
C SER A 68 0.52 3.36 -11.58
N SER A 69 1.19 4.51 -11.66
CA SER A 69 0.59 5.81 -11.81
C SER A 69 0.80 6.35 -13.22
N ASP A 70 0.35 7.57 -13.47
CA ASP A 70 0.63 8.33 -14.69
C ASP A 70 2.11 8.75 -14.85
N SER A 71 2.97 8.45 -13.87
CA SER A 71 4.40 8.72 -13.91
C SER A 71 5.19 7.53 -14.47
N VAL A 72 6.12 7.79 -15.40
CA VAL A 72 7.06 6.78 -15.93
C VAL A 72 7.89 6.11 -14.82
N ASN A 73 8.16 6.82 -13.73
CA ASN A 73 8.92 6.28 -12.60
C ASN A 73 8.17 5.14 -11.90
N SER A 74 6.84 5.09 -11.98
CA SER A 74 6.04 4.01 -11.40
C SER A 74 6.21 2.68 -12.15
N CYS A 75 6.74 2.69 -13.38
CA CYS A 75 7.02 1.50 -14.18
C CYS A 75 8.39 0.88 -13.87
N ILE A 76 9.33 1.67 -13.35
CA ILE A 76 10.73 1.26 -13.08
C ILE A 76 10.81 0.03 -12.18
N PRO A 77 9.99 -0.12 -11.11
CA PRO A 77 10.03 -1.30 -10.25
C PRO A 77 9.81 -2.62 -11.00
N CYS A 78 9.05 -2.61 -12.10
CA CYS A 78 8.73 -3.82 -12.87
C CYS A 78 9.57 -3.93 -14.15
N HIS A 79 9.80 -2.81 -14.84
CA HIS A 79 10.44 -2.79 -16.16
C HIS A 79 11.92 -2.39 -16.13
N GLY A 80 12.43 -1.97 -14.98
CA GLY A 80 13.78 -1.41 -14.82
C GLY A 80 13.89 0.03 -15.33
N SER A 81 15.04 0.66 -15.10
CA SER A 81 15.29 2.07 -15.47
C SER A 81 15.22 2.32 -16.98
N ALA A 82 15.37 1.29 -17.82
CA ALA A 82 15.26 1.43 -19.27
C ALA A 82 13.85 1.89 -19.74
N VAL A 83 12.82 1.81 -18.88
CA VAL A 83 11.49 2.34 -19.21
C VAL A 83 11.43 3.87 -19.19
N SER A 84 12.38 4.55 -18.53
CA SER A 84 12.41 6.02 -18.47
C SER A 84 12.95 6.66 -19.76
N SER A 85 13.69 5.89 -20.56
CA SER A 85 14.10 6.29 -21.91
C SER A 85 13.13 5.71 -22.92
N TYR A 86 12.02 6.42 -23.19
CA TYR A 86 11.10 6.01 -24.23
C TYR A 86 11.83 5.96 -25.57
N ASN A 87 11.87 4.78 -26.19
CA ASN A 87 12.16 4.65 -27.60
C ASN A 87 11.16 3.68 -28.22
N ALA A 88 10.95 3.75 -29.53
CA ALA A 88 10.08 2.82 -30.25
C ALA A 88 10.54 1.34 -30.12
N ALA A 89 11.77 1.10 -29.64
CA ALA A 89 12.27 -0.23 -29.28
C ALA A 89 11.72 -0.75 -27.93
N HIS A 90 10.85 -0.02 -27.23
CA HIS A 90 9.91 -0.60 -26.25
C HIS A 90 9.13 -1.78 -26.86
N ARG A 91 8.85 -1.73 -28.18
CA ARG A 91 8.27 -2.84 -28.95
C ARG A 91 9.31 -3.87 -29.45
N GLY A 92 10.56 -3.82 -28.97
CA GLY A 92 11.70 -4.55 -29.52
C GLY A 92 12.09 -4.07 -30.92
N THR A 93 13.38 -4.03 -31.24
CA THR A 93 13.84 -3.94 -32.63
C THR A 93 13.79 -5.34 -33.25
N GLY A 94 12.97 -5.51 -34.29
CA GLY A 94 12.71 -6.80 -34.96
C GLY A 94 11.25 -7.26 -34.83
N SER A 95 10.87 -8.28 -35.58
CA SER A 95 9.48 -8.77 -35.73
C SER A 95 8.82 -9.37 -34.48
N LYS A 96 9.36 -9.11 -33.27
CA LYS A 96 8.85 -9.65 -32.01
C LYS A 96 8.80 -8.55 -30.94
N SER A 97 7.58 -8.20 -30.55
CA SER A 97 7.31 -7.32 -29.42
C SER A 97 7.56 -8.05 -28.11
N VAL A 98 8.70 -7.74 -27.49
CA VAL A 98 9.14 -8.34 -26.23
C VAL A 98 8.80 -7.41 -25.07
N ILE A 99 8.15 -7.95 -24.04
CA ILE A 99 8.03 -7.27 -22.75
C ILE A 99 9.28 -7.59 -21.96
N LYS A 100 9.95 -6.55 -21.45
CA LYS A 100 11.09 -6.69 -20.54
C LYS A 100 10.64 -6.42 -19.11
N ILE A 101 10.92 -7.37 -18.22
CA ILE A 101 10.75 -7.26 -16.78
C ILE A 101 12.14 -7.32 -16.15
N THR A 102 12.40 -6.49 -15.14
CA THR A 102 13.69 -6.54 -14.43
C THR A 102 13.84 -7.85 -13.66
N TRP A 103 15.07 -8.37 -13.56
CA TRP A 103 15.37 -9.57 -12.77
C TRP A 103 15.34 -9.30 -11.25
N ALA A 104 15.37 -8.03 -10.84
CA ALA A 104 15.28 -7.58 -9.46
C ALA A 104 14.09 -6.61 -9.34
N LEU A 105 12.89 -7.17 -9.17
CA LEU A 105 11.67 -6.36 -9.02
C LEU A 105 11.83 -5.40 -7.83
N ASN A 106 11.46 -4.14 -8.03
CA ASN A 106 11.63 -3.04 -7.07
C ASN A 106 13.08 -2.83 -6.57
N ASN A 107 14.07 -3.13 -7.41
CA ASN A 107 15.49 -3.01 -7.08
C ASN A 107 15.89 -3.80 -5.82
N TYR A 108 15.14 -4.86 -5.49
CA TYR A 108 15.42 -5.73 -4.36
C TYR A 108 16.60 -6.64 -4.72
N SER A 109 17.81 -6.23 -4.30
CA SER A 109 19.08 -6.85 -4.67
C SER A 109 19.54 -7.94 -3.67
N ILE A 110 20.22 -8.92 -4.26
CA ILE A 110 21.00 -10.06 -3.75
C ILE A 110 21.19 -10.09 -2.21
N GLY A 111 20.54 -11.07 -1.56
CA GLY A 111 20.70 -11.37 -0.13
C GLY A 111 19.40 -11.88 0.51
N HIS A 112 18.28 -11.44 -0.04
CA HIS A 112 16.95 -12.02 0.17
C HIS A 112 16.52 -12.64 -1.16
N ASN A 113 15.87 -13.81 -1.15
CA ASN A 113 15.46 -14.52 -2.37
C ASN A 113 14.91 -13.54 -3.42
N LEU A 114 15.53 -13.51 -4.62
CA LEU A 114 15.25 -12.45 -5.60
C LEU A 114 13.77 -12.44 -5.99
N ALA A 115 13.18 -11.25 -5.98
CA ALA A 115 11.83 -11.04 -6.42
C ALA A 115 11.75 -11.22 -7.94
N ALA A 116 11.01 -12.22 -8.41
CA ALA A 116 11.01 -12.62 -9.81
C ALA A 116 9.59 -12.75 -10.38
N TYR A 117 9.45 -12.51 -11.68
CA TYR A 117 8.24 -12.84 -12.42
C TYR A 117 8.36 -14.24 -13.02
N SER A 118 7.32 -15.08 -12.90
CA SER A 118 7.38 -16.50 -13.26
C SER A 118 7.64 -16.77 -14.74
N ARG A 119 7.48 -15.76 -15.59
CA ARG A 119 7.78 -15.82 -17.03
C ARG A 119 9.18 -15.34 -17.40
N GLY A 120 10.01 -15.05 -16.40
CA GLY A 120 11.36 -14.54 -16.58
C GLY A 120 11.39 -13.06 -16.96
N THR A 121 12.56 -12.59 -17.38
CA THR A 121 12.84 -11.17 -17.68
C THR A 121 12.48 -10.75 -19.10
N PHE A 122 12.17 -11.70 -19.97
CA PHE A 122 11.79 -11.45 -21.35
C PHE A 122 10.75 -12.48 -21.81
N PHE A 123 9.69 -11.99 -22.43
CA PHE A 123 8.69 -12.86 -23.07
C PHE A 123 8.00 -12.14 -24.24
N ASN A 124 7.55 -12.94 -25.20
CA ASN A 124 6.85 -12.42 -26.37
C ASN A 124 5.43 -11.98 -26.00
N GLN A 125 4.99 -10.86 -26.57
CA GLN A 125 3.57 -10.52 -26.65
C GLN A 125 2.90 -11.42 -27.68
N THR A 126 1.83 -12.09 -27.28
CA THR A 126 1.03 -12.98 -28.12
C THR A 126 -0.40 -12.46 -28.21
N THR A 127 -1.08 -12.74 -29.33
CA THR A 127 -2.51 -12.43 -29.49
C THR A 127 -3.40 -13.29 -28.59
N VAL A 128 -2.88 -14.43 -28.14
CA VAL A 128 -3.49 -15.30 -27.13
C VAL A 128 -2.66 -15.17 -25.85
N PRO A 129 -3.09 -14.36 -24.87
CA PRO A 129 -2.39 -14.24 -23.60
C PRO A 129 -2.39 -15.58 -22.86
N PRO A 130 -1.31 -15.95 -22.17
CA PRO A 130 -1.32 -17.15 -21.35
C PRO A 130 -2.28 -17.01 -20.17
N ASN A 131 -2.76 -18.14 -19.68
CA ASN A 131 -3.63 -18.22 -18.51
C ASN A 131 -3.03 -19.26 -17.54
N PRO A 132 -2.44 -18.85 -16.41
CA PRO A 132 -2.34 -17.47 -15.92
C PRO A 132 -1.33 -16.60 -16.69
N LEU A 133 -1.42 -15.26 -16.55
CA LEU A 133 -0.48 -14.35 -17.22
C LEU A 133 0.94 -14.45 -16.66
N GLY A 134 1.08 -14.95 -15.43
CA GLY A 134 2.31 -15.11 -14.65
C GLY A 134 2.05 -14.80 -13.18
N THR A 135 3.01 -15.10 -12.31
CA THR A 135 2.99 -14.82 -10.86
C THR A 135 4.28 -14.13 -10.49
N CYS A 136 4.29 -13.48 -9.33
CA CYS A 136 5.52 -12.94 -8.76
C CYS A 136 6.03 -13.87 -7.65
N SER A 137 7.33 -13.98 -7.41
CA SER A 137 7.85 -14.72 -6.24
C SER A 137 8.67 -13.77 -5.39
N ASN A 138 8.70 -14.00 -4.07
CA ASN A 138 9.51 -13.23 -3.12
C ASN A 138 9.34 -11.71 -3.23
N VAL A 139 8.18 -11.25 -3.72
CA VAL A 139 7.89 -9.83 -3.84
C VAL A 139 7.45 -9.32 -2.49
N ASN A 140 8.22 -8.38 -1.93
CA ASN A 140 7.80 -7.57 -0.79
C ASN A 140 6.49 -6.79 -1.08
N CYS A 141 6.01 -6.79 -2.33
CA CYS A 141 4.73 -6.23 -2.75
C CYS A 141 3.49 -7.07 -2.38
N HIS A 142 3.62 -8.34 -2.02
CA HIS A 142 2.49 -9.18 -1.56
C HIS A 142 2.75 -9.79 -0.18
N PHE A 143 3.75 -9.26 0.52
CA PHE A 143 4.23 -9.78 1.80
C PHE A 143 4.59 -11.27 1.66
N GLU A 144 4.79 -11.98 2.77
CA GLU A 144 5.18 -13.40 2.75
C GLU A 144 4.05 -14.34 2.35
N ASN A 145 3.02 -13.82 1.69
CA ASN A 145 1.92 -14.61 1.18
C ASN A 145 2.15 -15.04 -0.27
N SER A 146 1.39 -16.05 -0.69
CA SER A 146 1.35 -16.46 -2.08
C SER A 146 0.89 -15.30 -2.95
N THR A 147 1.63 -15.02 -4.03
CA THR A 147 1.24 -13.94 -4.93
C THR A 147 0.07 -14.39 -5.81
N PRO A 148 -0.94 -13.54 -6.00
CA PRO A 148 -1.97 -13.81 -7.00
C PRO A 148 -1.38 -13.85 -8.41
N ASP A 149 -2.06 -14.60 -9.28
CA ASP A 149 -1.79 -14.54 -10.72
C ASP A 149 -1.99 -13.11 -11.24
N TRP A 150 -1.05 -12.61 -12.03
CA TRP A 150 -1.17 -11.31 -12.67
C TRP A 150 -2.43 -11.23 -13.53
N GLY A 151 -3.18 -10.14 -13.40
CA GLY A 151 -4.45 -9.93 -14.12
C GLY A 151 -5.64 -10.72 -13.58
N THR A 152 -5.56 -11.27 -12.36
CA THR A 152 -6.75 -11.66 -11.58
C THR A 152 -7.46 -10.44 -11.03
N ALA A 153 -8.68 -10.64 -10.55
CA ALA A 153 -9.44 -9.60 -9.85
C ALA A 153 -8.62 -8.99 -8.70
N ASN A 154 -8.83 -7.69 -8.50
CA ASN A 154 -8.20 -6.94 -7.41
C ASN A 154 -8.78 -7.36 -6.06
N PHE A 155 -7.95 -7.29 -5.02
CA PHE A 155 -8.43 -7.36 -3.64
C PHE A 155 -9.38 -6.21 -3.32
N VAL A 156 -10.41 -6.51 -2.54
CA VAL A 156 -11.49 -5.60 -2.15
C VAL A 156 -11.48 -5.45 -0.63
N SER A 157 -11.32 -4.22 -0.14
CA SER A 157 -11.57 -3.92 1.26
C SER A 157 -13.08 -3.78 1.51
N PRO A 158 -13.60 -4.32 2.62
CA PRO A 158 -12.88 -4.95 3.74
C PRO A 158 -12.74 -6.49 3.64
N THR A 159 -13.28 -7.11 2.59
CA THR A 159 -13.41 -8.57 2.47
C THR A 159 -12.06 -9.30 2.41
N ASP A 160 -11.08 -8.72 1.72
CA ASP A 160 -9.81 -9.39 1.37
C ASP A 160 -8.64 -8.91 2.26
N CYS A 161 -8.93 -8.42 3.47
CA CYS A 161 -7.89 -8.01 4.42
C CYS A 161 -7.02 -9.20 4.88
N ASP A 162 -7.60 -10.40 4.89
CA ASP A 162 -6.93 -11.65 5.27
C ASP A 162 -5.91 -12.16 4.22
N MET A 163 -5.96 -11.61 3.00
CA MET A 163 -5.11 -12.02 1.88
C MET A 163 -3.62 -11.66 2.07
N CYS A 164 -3.28 -10.83 3.05
CA CYS A 164 -1.90 -10.42 3.33
C CYS A 164 -1.48 -10.73 4.77
N HIS A 165 -2.36 -10.46 5.73
CA HIS A 165 -2.17 -10.72 7.16
C HIS A 165 -3.49 -11.22 7.75
N GLY A 166 -3.51 -11.79 8.94
CA GLY A 166 -4.77 -12.21 9.55
C GLY A 166 -5.80 -11.09 9.68
N ALA A 167 -7.03 -11.31 9.21
CA ALA A 167 -8.11 -10.32 9.37
C ALA A 167 -8.62 -10.29 10.83
N PRO A 168 -8.95 -9.11 11.38
CA PRO A 168 -9.76 -9.01 12.58
C PRO A 168 -11.11 -9.74 12.39
N PRO A 169 -11.66 -10.35 13.45
CA PRO A 169 -11.20 -10.27 14.85
C PRO A 169 -10.26 -11.41 15.25
N SER A 170 -10.10 -12.42 14.41
CA SER A 170 -9.37 -13.64 14.72
C SER A 170 -7.88 -13.56 14.43
N GLY A 171 -7.41 -12.52 13.72
CA GLY A 171 -6.02 -12.36 13.32
C GLY A 171 -5.44 -13.62 12.68
N ALA A 172 -6.22 -14.36 11.90
CA ALA A 172 -5.91 -15.74 11.54
C ALA A 172 -4.62 -15.93 10.72
N SER A 173 -4.07 -17.16 10.77
CA SER A 173 -2.92 -17.79 10.05
C SER A 173 -1.59 -17.03 9.90
N SER A 174 -1.57 -15.71 9.90
CA SER A 174 -0.41 -14.92 9.47
C SER A 174 -0.22 -13.61 10.25
N GLY A 175 -0.99 -13.37 11.32
CA GLY A 175 -0.77 -12.22 12.22
C GLY A 175 -1.09 -12.57 13.67
N ALA A 176 -0.48 -11.90 14.64
CA ALA A 176 -0.82 -12.16 16.04
C ALA A 176 -2.20 -11.55 16.36
N ALA A 177 -3.22 -12.39 16.54
CA ALA A 177 -4.58 -11.96 16.88
C ALA A 177 -4.66 -11.11 18.16
N GLY A 178 -3.71 -11.32 19.07
CA GLY A 178 -3.60 -10.61 20.34
C GLY A 178 -4.94 -10.55 21.05
N SER A 179 -5.44 -9.34 21.29
CA SER A 179 -6.72 -9.12 21.97
C SER A 179 -7.88 -8.78 21.02
N HIS A 180 -7.75 -8.91 19.69
CA HIS A 180 -8.82 -8.52 18.75
C HIS A 180 -10.13 -9.27 19.02
N ALA A 181 -10.08 -10.60 19.21
CA ALA A 181 -11.25 -11.41 19.51
C ALA A 181 -12.00 -10.94 20.76
N LYS A 182 -11.29 -10.45 21.78
CA LYS A 182 -11.92 -9.89 22.99
C LYS A 182 -12.56 -8.53 22.75
N HIS A 183 -11.98 -7.69 21.89
CA HIS A 183 -12.56 -6.37 21.61
C HIS A 183 -13.73 -6.46 20.65
N ASP A 184 -13.72 -7.42 19.72
CA ASP A 184 -14.82 -7.64 18.77
C ASP A 184 -16.13 -8.02 19.45
N THR A 185 -16.10 -8.68 20.62
CA THR A 185 -17.31 -8.93 21.41
C THR A 185 -18.02 -7.65 21.86
N TYR A 186 -17.29 -6.54 22.00
CA TYR A 186 -17.83 -5.23 22.40
C TYR A 186 -17.98 -4.27 21.23
N TYR A 187 -17.15 -4.44 20.20
CA TYR A 187 -17.02 -3.55 19.06
C TYR A 187 -17.06 -4.36 17.74
N PRO A 188 -18.19 -5.02 17.44
CA PRO A 188 -18.26 -5.93 16.32
C PRO A 188 -18.23 -5.19 14.97
N GLY A 189 -17.58 -5.80 13.99
CA GLY A 189 -17.60 -5.34 12.61
C GLY A 189 -16.58 -4.27 12.26
N VAL A 190 -16.25 -4.20 10.97
CA VAL A 190 -15.08 -3.48 10.43
C VAL A 190 -15.11 -1.96 10.63
N THR A 191 -16.29 -1.36 10.75
CA THR A 191 -16.43 0.08 11.04
C THR A 191 -15.91 0.43 12.43
N ASN A 192 -15.95 -0.51 13.37
CA ASN A 192 -15.47 -0.30 14.72
C ASN A 192 -13.95 -0.47 14.86
N CYS A 193 -13.26 -1.03 13.87
CA CYS A 193 -11.79 -1.06 13.84
C CYS A 193 -11.21 0.36 13.96
N GLN A 194 -11.89 1.37 13.40
CA GLN A 194 -11.48 2.78 13.44
C GLN A 194 -11.45 3.38 14.85
N LYS A 195 -12.09 2.74 15.85
CA LYS A 195 -11.99 3.14 17.26
C LYS A 195 -10.57 3.02 17.79
N CYS A 196 -9.75 2.16 17.18
CA CYS A 196 -8.34 1.96 17.51
C CYS A 196 -7.43 2.25 16.30
N HIS A 197 -7.85 1.93 15.08
CA HIS A 197 -7.08 2.03 13.85
C HIS A 197 -7.63 3.11 12.91
N PRO A 198 -7.27 4.40 13.09
CA PRO A 198 -7.89 5.51 12.38
C PRO A 198 -7.69 5.46 10.85
N ASN A 199 -6.66 4.77 10.38
CA ASN A 199 -6.30 4.72 8.95
C ASN A 199 -6.86 3.48 8.23
N ASN A 200 -7.62 2.61 8.89
CA ASN A 200 -8.14 1.38 8.28
C ASN A 200 -9.52 1.60 7.64
N THR A 201 -9.60 2.55 6.71
CA THR A 201 -10.87 2.91 6.02
C THR A 201 -10.92 2.43 4.58
N THR A 202 -9.79 2.05 3.99
CA THR A 202 -9.65 1.64 2.59
C THR A 202 -8.49 0.65 2.47
N PHE A 203 -8.53 -0.21 1.43
CA PHE A 203 -7.38 -1.03 1.05
C PHE A 203 -6.20 -0.11 0.69
N GLN A 204 -5.04 -0.33 1.32
CA GLN A 204 -3.81 0.39 1.00
C GLN A 204 -2.78 -0.62 0.50
N HIS A 205 -2.18 -0.34 -0.67
CA HIS A 205 -1.28 -1.26 -1.36
C HIS A 205 0.03 -1.49 -0.59
N ALA A 206 0.70 -2.63 -0.79
CA ALA A 206 1.94 -2.98 -0.07
C ALA A 206 3.10 -2.01 -0.32
N THR A 207 3.18 -1.40 -1.51
CA THR A 207 4.14 -0.32 -1.80
C THR A 207 3.85 0.96 -1.01
N SER A 208 2.60 1.13 -0.54
CA SER A 208 2.21 2.15 0.45
C SER A 208 2.39 1.68 1.89
N ALA A 209 2.46 0.37 2.14
CA ALA A 209 2.80 -0.21 3.44
C ALA A 209 4.30 -0.09 3.77
N GLY A 210 5.12 0.27 2.77
CA GLY A 210 6.54 0.63 2.90
C GLY A 210 6.76 1.74 3.93
N ASN A 211 6.91 1.32 5.19
CA ASN A 211 7.15 2.16 6.38
C ASN A 211 5.92 2.90 6.92
N ARG A 212 4.71 2.34 6.77
CA ARG A 212 3.57 2.83 7.58
C ARG A 212 3.45 1.95 8.81
N PRO A 213 3.83 2.44 10.00
CA PRO A 213 3.50 1.74 11.22
C PRO A 213 1.97 1.62 11.33
N LEU A 214 1.49 0.54 11.96
CA LEU A 214 0.13 0.45 12.46
C LEU A 214 -0.22 1.76 13.16
N ALA A 215 -1.26 2.43 12.67
CA ALA A 215 -1.78 3.59 13.36
C ALA A 215 -2.68 3.08 14.48
N ILE A 216 -2.31 3.39 15.72
CA ILE A 216 -3.14 3.10 16.90
C ILE A 216 -3.45 4.43 17.59
N SER A 217 -4.74 4.72 17.78
CA SER A 217 -5.23 5.92 18.43
C SER A 217 -6.49 5.61 19.22
N PHE A 218 -6.62 6.22 20.39
CA PHE A 218 -7.81 6.13 21.25
C PHE A 218 -8.62 7.43 21.21
N ALA A 219 -8.67 8.09 20.05
CA ALA A 219 -9.36 9.37 19.85
C ALA A 219 -10.88 9.29 20.02
N VAL A 220 -11.48 8.12 19.78
CA VAL A 220 -12.93 7.94 19.82
C VAL A 220 -13.44 7.80 21.26
N ALA A 221 -14.64 8.30 21.53
CA ALA A 221 -15.35 8.07 22.79
C ALA A 221 -15.44 6.56 23.12
N PRO A 222 -15.33 6.17 24.39
CA PRO A 222 -15.28 7.02 25.59
C PRO A 222 -13.87 7.55 25.94
N ASN A 223 -12.83 7.14 25.22
CA ASN A 223 -11.45 7.53 25.51
C ASN A 223 -11.18 9.00 25.14
N ASN A 224 -11.81 9.54 24.09
CA ASN A 224 -11.72 10.96 23.72
C ASN A 224 -10.26 11.48 23.62
N GLY A 225 -9.35 10.66 23.09
CA GLY A 225 -7.93 10.99 22.95
C GLY A 225 -7.07 10.59 24.15
N SER A 226 -7.66 10.06 25.23
CA SER A 226 -6.88 9.48 26.31
C SER A 226 -6.38 8.08 25.95
N GLY A 227 -5.16 7.77 26.34
CA GLY A 227 -4.60 6.44 26.27
C GLY A 227 -3.52 6.27 25.22
N VAL A 228 -2.63 5.33 25.50
CA VAL A 228 -1.40 5.11 24.72
C VAL A 228 -1.16 3.61 24.59
N TYR A 229 -0.72 3.20 23.41
CA TYR A 229 -0.17 1.87 23.17
C TYR A 229 1.35 1.97 23.07
N SER A 230 2.09 1.18 23.84
CA SER A 230 3.54 1.24 23.93
C SER A 230 4.27 0.19 23.08
N GLY A 231 3.55 -0.63 22.32
CA GLY A 231 4.15 -1.72 21.56
C GLY A 231 4.74 -1.24 20.24
N PRO A 232 5.55 -2.08 19.58
CA PRO A 232 5.96 -1.84 18.22
C PRO A 232 4.73 -1.75 17.30
N LEU A 233 4.88 -0.96 16.24
CA LEU A 233 3.83 -0.69 15.27
C LEU A 233 4.22 -1.21 13.88
N ASN A 234 5.39 -1.84 13.74
CA ASN A 234 5.96 -2.30 12.49
C ASN A 234 6.29 -3.81 12.51
N ASP A 235 5.76 -4.52 13.50
CA ASP A 235 5.93 -5.95 13.72
C ASP A 235 4.63 -6.70 13.42
N TYR A 236 4.03 -6.46 12.26
CA TYR A 236 2.73 -7.05 11.89
C TYR A 236 2.84 -8.12 10.81
N LEU A 237 4.06 -8.46 10.37
CA LEU A 237 4.26 -9.48 9.34
C LEU A 237 4.20 -10.89 9.93
N PRO A 238 3.78 -11.89 9.12
CA PRO A 238 3.67 -13.28 9.56
C PRO A 238 5.01 -13.91 10.00
N SER A 239 6.13 -13.57 9.37
CA SER A 239 7.46 -14.08 9.75
C SER A 239 8.04 -13.43 10.99
N GLN A 240 7.51 -12.27 11.39
CA GLN A 240 8.06 -11.52 12.49
C GLN A 240 7.60 -12.13 13.81
N ALA A 241 8.51 -12.20 14.78
CA ALA A 241 8.13 -12.44 16.15
C ALA A 241 7.45 -11.18 16.70
N ASN A 242 6.12 -11.12 16.61
CA ASN A 242 5.35 -9.95 17.05
C ASN A 242 5.48 -9.81 18.58
N THR A 243 5.77 -8.60 19.06
CA THR A 243 5.88 -8.28 20.48
C THR A 243 4.76 -7.35 20.88
N PHE A 244 3.97 -7.73 21.87
CA PHE A 244 2.86 -6.90 22.29
C PHE A 244 3.24 -5.83 23.30
N GLY A 245 2.61 -4.66 23.16
CA GLY A 245 2.75 -3.53 24.06
C GLY A 245 1.69 -3.45 25.15
N ASN A 246 1.80 -2.38 25.93
CA ASN A 246 0.87 -2.03 26.99
C ASN A 246 -0.09 -0.93 26.55
N CYS A 247 -1.33 -1.01 27.01
CA CYS A 247 -2.37 -0.01 26.89
C CYS A 247 -2.56 0.70 28.24
N THR A 248 -2.43 2.02 28.26
CA THR A 248 -2.65 2.85 29.46
C THR A 248 -3.74 3.90 29.21
N ALA A 249 -4.27 4.49 30.29
CA ALA A 249 -5.27 5.57 30.24
C ALA A 249 -6.47 5.32 29.31
N THR A 250 -6.95 4.08 29.27
CA THR A 250 -8.17 3.68 28.55
C THR A 250 -9.33 3.46 29.51
N TYR A 251 -10.53 3.86 29.09
CA TYR A 251 -11.76 3.79 29.89
C TYR A 251 -12.15 2.36 30.27
N CYS A 252 -12.19 1.45 29.29
CA CYS A 252 -12.62 0.06 29.52
C CYS A 252 -11.65 -0.72 30.41
N HIS A 253 -10.36 -0.32 30.45
CA HIS A 253 -9.36 -0.93 31.33
C HIS A 253 -9.03 -0.01 32.52
N SER A 254 -9.99 0.78 32.98
CA SER A 254 -9.85 1.63 34.16
C SER A 254 -10.43 0.96 35.40
N ASN A 255 -10.13 1.53 36.57
CA ASN A 255 -10.75 1.14 37.84
C ASN A 255 -12.19 1.67 38.03
N GLY A 256 -12.84 2.14 36.96
CA GLY A 256 -14.23 2.59 36.97
C GLY A 256 -14.50 3.89 37.75
N LYS A 257 -13.46 4.59 38.24
CA LYS A 257 -13.65 5.91 38.85
C LYS A 257 -14.07 6.93 37.78
N LYS A 258 -15.21 7.58 37.98
CA LYS A 258 -15.76 8.65 37.11
C LYS A 258 -14.90 9.92 37.16
N VAL A 259 -13.68 9.86 36.64
CA VAL A 259 -12.91 11.07 36.32
C VAL A 259 -13.00 11.26 34.81
N LEU A 260 -13.44 12.43 34.37
CA LEU A 260 -13.37 12.81 32.96
C LEU A 260 -11.88 12.99 32.61
N GLY A 261 -11.32 12.04 31.85
CA GLY A 261 -9.95 12.08 31.37
C GLY A 261 -8.90 11.49 32.33
N ASN A 262 -7.80 11.02 31.73
CA ASN A 262 -6.68 10.29 32.35
C ASN A 262 -7.13 9.12 33.25
N PHE A 263 -7.78 8.14 32.64
CA PHE A 263 -8.29 6.96 33.34
C PHE A 263 -7.16 6.21 34.08
N SER A 264 -7.38 5.92 35.36
CA SER A 264 -6.44 5.13 36.16
C SER A 264 -6.87 3.66 36.18
N SER A 265 -5.92 2.74 36.03
CA SER A 265 -6.14 1.31 36.16
C SER A 265 -5.52 0.77 37.45
N ASN A 266 -6.00 -0.37 37.96
CA ASN A 266 -5.32 -1.09 39.04
C ASN A 266 -4.14 -1.91 38.50
N MET A 267 -4.12 -2.24 37.21
CA MET A 267 -3.00 -2.89 36.54
C MET A 267 -2.82 -2.41 35.11
N VAL A 268 -1.60 -2.43 34.60
CA VAL A 268 -1.33 -2.13 33.20
C VAL A 268 -1.91 -3.25 32.34
N ALA A 269 -2.76 -2.91 31.37
CA ALA A 269 -3.33 -3.88 30.44
C ALA A 269 -2.33 -4.12 29.29
N SER A 270 -1.88 -5.35 29.11
CA SER A 270 -1.03 -5.74 27.98
C SER A 270 -1.88 -6.30 26.85
N TRP A 271 -1.57 -5.93 25.60
CA TRP A 271 -2.22 -6.53 24.43
C TRP A 271 -1.81 -8.01 24.32
N GLY A 272 -2.76 -8.88 23.96
CA GLY A 272 -2.62 -10.35 24.06
C GLY A 272 -2.61 -10.90 25.49
N GLY A 273 -2.64 -10.05 26.51
CA GLY A 273 -2.70 -10.45 27.91
C GLY A 273 -4.11 -10.80 28.40
N SER A 274 -4.18 -11.30 29.63
CA SER A 274 -5.42 -11.54 30.36
C SER A 274 -5.59 -10.53 31.48
N LEU A 275 -6.80 -10.00 31.64
CA LEU A 275 -7.19 -9.22 32.81
C LEU A 275 -8.00 -10.11 33.75
N THR A 276 -7.71 -10.04 35.05
CA THR A 276 -8.51 -10.69 36.10
C THR A 276 -9.43 -9.66 36.75
N CYS A 277 -10.31 -10.10 37.65
CA CYS A 277 -11.17 -9.19 38.43
C CYS A 277 -10.35 -8.08 39.11
N LYS A 278 -9.14 -8.38 39.58
CA LYS A 278 -8.21 -7.43 40.22
C LYS A 278 -7.66 -6.37 39.27
N GLY A 279 -7.79 -6.56 37.97
CA GLY A 279 -7.37 -5.56 37.00
C GLY A 279 -8.31 -4.37 36.91
N CYS A 280 -9.62 -4.62 37.08
CA CYS A 280 -10.63 -3.57 37.12
C CYS A 280 -11.02 -3.20 38.56
N HIS A 281 -11.10 -4.20 39.44
CA HIS A 281 -11.48 -4.08 40.84
C HIS A 281 -10.26 -4.17 41.75
N LYS A 282 -10.37 -3.72 42.99
CA LYS A 282 -9.29 -3.90 43.97
C LYS A 282 -9.22 -5.32 44.53
N SER A 283 -10.18 -6.17 44.17
CA SER A 283 -10.43 -7.48 44.75
C SER A 283 -10.99 -8.46 43.70
N ASP A 284 -10.93 -9.75 44.01
CA ASP A 284 -11.65 -10.81 43.29
C ASP A 284 -12.85 -11.29 44.13
N ASN A 285 -13.64 -12.21 43.57
CA ASN A 285 -14.83 -12.74 44.25
C ASN A 285 -14.50 -13.58 45.51
N ALA A 286 -13.22 -13.88 45.74
CA ALA A 286 -12.73 -14.61 46.92
C ALA A 286 -12.18 -13.66 48.02
N SER A 287 -12.08 -12.36 47.74
CA SER A 287 -11.58 -11.36 48.69
C SER A 287 -12.72 -10.68 49.45
N ALA A 288 -12.53 -10.48 50.75
CA ALA A 288 -13.47 -9.79 51.64
C ALA A 288 -13.50 -8.25 51.44
N ASP A 289 -12.70 -7.72 50.50
CA ASP A 289 -12.69 -6.30 50.14
C ASP A 289 -13.90 -5.96 49.27
N ILE A 290 -15.03 -5.73 49.94
CA ILE A 290 -16.26 -5.25 49.33
C ILE A 290 -16.06 -3.84 48.72
N MET A 291 -16.60 -3.62 47.52
CA MET A 291 -16.68 -2.29 46.91
C MET A 291 -17.76 -1.44 47.62
N ALA A 292 -17.47 -1.02 48.85
CA ALA A 292 -18.44 -0.42 49.77
C ALA A 292 -18.84 1.03 49.43
N THR A 293 -18.19 1.66 48.45
CA THR A 293 -18.42 3.07 48.11
C THR A 293 -18.99 3.26 46.70
N GLY A 294 -19.64 4.40 46.47
CA GLY A 294 -20.24 4.74 45.17
C GLY A 294 -21.44 3.86 44.79
N SER A 295 -21.68 3.68 43.49
CA SER A 295 -22.81 2.87 42.97
C SER A 295 -22.69 1.38 43.31
N HIS A 296 -21.50 0.87 43.62
CA HIS A 296 -21.31 -0.53 44.00
C HIS A 296 -21.90 -0.85 45.37
N GLY A 297 -21.76 0.03 46.36
CA GLY A 297 -22.32 -0.19 47.71
C GLY A 297 -23.84 -0.39 47.74
N ARG A 298 -24.56 0.00 46.67
CA ARG A 298 -26.01 -0.25 46.51
C ARG A 298 -26.35 -1.66 46.01
N HIS A 299 -25.40 -2.40 45.44
CA HIS A 299 -25.59 -3.69 44.79
C HIS A 299 -24.76 -4.84 45.39
N VAL A 300 -23.68 -4.54 46.14
CA VAL A 300 -22.80 -5.55 46.74
C VAL A 300 -22.78 -5.55 48.28
N ASN A 301 -23.62 -4.73 48.92
CA ASN A 301 -23.81 -4.79 50.37
C ASN A 301 -24.60 -6.07 50.72
N ALA A 302 -24.18 -6.75 51.78
CA ALA A 302 -24.64 -8.05 52.29
C ALA A 302 -26.18 -8.23 52.44
N SER A 303 -26.99 -7.18 52.27
CA SER A 303 -28.44 -7.28 52.24
C SER A 303 -29.05 -7.50 50.85
N LYS A 304 -28.30 -7.36 49.75
CA LYS A 304 -28.81 -7.46 48.37
C LYS A 304 -27.77 -8.08 47.42
N HIS A 305 -27.64 -9.40 47.46
CA HIS A 305 -26.67 -10.14 46.64
C HIS A 305 -27.12 -10.24 45.18
N TYR A 306 -26.53 -9.44 44.30
CA TYR A 306 -26.35 -9.85 42.90
C TYR A 306 -24.93 -10.36 42.74
N THR A 307 -24.78 -11.64 42.45
CA THR A 307 -23.49 -12.24 42.11
C THR A 307 -23.11 -11.76 40.72
N ILE A 308 -22.18 -10.82 40.64
CA ILE A 308 -21.55 -10.47 39.37
C ILE A 308 -20.45 -11.52 39.16
N SER A 309 -20.71 -12.50 38.29
CA SER A 309 -19.67 -13.42 37.84
C SER A 309 -18.70 -12.65 36.95
N CYS A 310 -17.46 -12.53 37.39
CA CYS A 310 -16.32 -12.10 36.58
C CYS A 310 -15.58 -13.32 36.03
#